data_AF-A0A1V6FSB0-F1
#
_entry.id   AF-A0A1V6FSB0-F1
#
_cell.length_a   1.000
_cell.length_b   1.000
_cell.length_c   1.000
_cell.angle_alpha   90.00
_cell.angle_beta   90.00
_cell.angle_gamma   90.00
#
_symmetry.space_group_name_H-M   'P 1'
#
loop_
_entity.id
_entity.type
_entity.pdbx_description
1 polymer ?
#
loop_
_entity_poly.entity_id
_entity_poly.type
_entity_poly.pdbx_seq_one_letter_code
_entity_poly.pdbx_strand_id
1 'polypeptide(L)'
;MIIAVLAAMLVLGNAKAQTAPPAAAPAVSAAAAEKAVQLVQRDAFAAVREKYPQTNPDDVVAFHRQYAPDLLAEWERRCREEATSAKAYFLLLADNFAAIDVLRKDDPDEYERQIRQQQTESQVRSLSRQIQALAVKEGDGADEPDRLLARQRLKLELKHLLEKSFDEAQQRQLIEINRLEAEMRNLRRLADERAANRRLILGQRFYILTGDVWPEEHQHDQPRE
;
A
#
# COMPACT_ATOMS: atom_id res chain seq x y z
N MET A 1 -8.58 2.82 -7.20
CA MET A 1 -7.46 3.28 -8.08
C MET A 1 -6.25 2.46 -7.67
N ILE A 2 -5.53 1.66 -8.46
CA ILE A 2 -5.47 1.34 -9.89
C ILE A 2 -5.31 -0.19 -9.99
N ILE A 3 -6.07 -0.82 -10.89
CA ILE A 3 -5.92 -2.21 -11.35
C ILE A 3 -4.82 -2.19 -12.42
N ALA A 4 -3.82 -3.07 -12.33
CA ALA A 4 -2.89 -3.31 -13.44
C ALA A 4 -2.65 -4.81 -13.62
N VAL A 5 -3.47 -5.36 -14.50
CA VAL A 5 -3.26 -6.63 -15.23
C VAL A 5 -2.03 -6.47 -16.12
N LEU A 6 -1.14 -7.46 -16.16
CA LEU A 6 -0.13 -7.57 -17.20
C LEU A 6 -0.03 -9.01 -17.69
N ALA A 7 -0.65 -9.22 -18.85
CA ALA A 7 -0.54 -10.41 -19.67
C ALA A 7 0.31 -10.11 -20.91
N ALA A 8 1.01 -11.16 -21.34
CA ALA A 8 1.55 -11.42 -22.69
C ALA A 8 2.76 -10.59 -23.19
N MET A 9 3.87 -11.29 -23.45
CA MET A 9 4.32 -11.50 -24.83
C MET A 9 5.12 -12.80 -24.94
N LEU A 10 4.60 -13.68 -25.80
CA LEU A 10 5.21 -14.91 -26.26
C LEU A 10 5.35 -14.75 -27.77
N VAL A 11 6.58 -14.66 -28.29
CA VAL A 11 6.87 -14.83 -29.72
C VAL A 11 8.12 -15.69 -29.89
N LEU A 12 7.92 -16.71 -30.71
CA LEU A 12 8.80 -17.79 -31.14
C LEU A 12 10.15 -17.32 -31.71
N GLY A 13 11.21 -18.04 -31.33
CA GLY A 13 12.44 -18.19 -32.09
C GLY A 13 12.79 -19.68 -32.20
N ASN A 14 12.49 -20.27 -33.36
CA ASN A 14 12.70 -21.69 -33.66
C ASN A 14 14.16 -21.89 -34.07
N ALA A 15 14.99 -22.48 -33.20
CA ALA A 15 16.34 -22.92 -33.55
C ALA A 15 16.57 -24.36 -33.05
N LYS A 16 16.54 -25.29 -34.00
CA LYS A 16 16.85 -26.71 -33.83
C LYS A 16 18.35 -26.82 -33.53
N ALA A 17 18.74 -27.13 -32.29
CA ALA A 17 20.11 -27.45 -31.93
C ALA A 17 20.18 -28.82 -31.24
N GLN A 18 21.17 -29.60 -31.67
CA GLN A 18 21.38 -31.00 -31.35
C GLN A 18 21.32 -31.34 -29.86
N THR A 19 20.66 -32.45 -29.56
CA THR A 19 20.70 -33.15 -28.28
C THR A 19 22.12 -33.66 -28.03
N ALA A 20 22.92 -32.86 -27.32
CA ALA A 20 24.02 -33.37 -26.51
C ALA A 20 23.43 -34.01 -25.25
N PRO A 21 23.96 -35.15 -24.76
CA PRO A 21 23.51 -35.75 -23.52
C PRO A 21 23.66 -34.73 -22.37
N PRO A 22 22.70 -34.65 -21.42
CA PRO A 22 22.78 -33.71 -20.32
C PRO A 22 24.04 -34.04 -19.52
N ALA A 23 25.04 -33.17 -19.63
CA ALA A 23 26.12 -33.13 -18.66
C ALA A 23 25.45 -32.91 -17.30
N ALA A 24 25.66 -33.85 -16.38
CA ALA A 24 25.17 -33.76 -15.02
C ALA A 24 25.59 -32.40 -14.46
N ALA A 25 24.61 -31.53 -14.21
CA ALA A 25 24.83 -30.28 -13.53
C ALA A 25 25.56 -30.59 -12.22
N PRO A 26 26.62 -29.86 -11.85
CA PRO A 26 27.31 -30.09 -10.60
C PRO A 26 26.29 -29.94 -9.47
N ALA A 27 26.16 -30.98 -8.63
CA ALA A 27 25.36 -30.91 -7.43
C ALA A 27 25.93 -29.78 -6.55
N VAL A 28 25.28 -28.62 -6.57
CA VAL A 28 25.63 -27.50 -5.71
C VAL A 28 25.41 -27.99 -4.28
N SER A 29 26.47 -27.99 -3.47
CA SER A 29 26.36 -28.42 -2.08
C SER A 29 25.40 -27.49 -1.33
N ALA A 30 24.66 -28.02 -0.34
CA ALA A 30 23.73 -27.23 0.46
C ALA A 30 24.40 -25.98 1.06
N ALA A 31 25.67 -26.10 1.45
CA ALA A 31 26.48 -24.98 1.95
C ALA A 31 26.76 -23.90 0.89
N ALA A 32 26.90 -24.26 -0.39
CA ALA A 32 27.09 -23.30 -1.47
C ALA A 32 25.78 -22.59 -1.81
N ALA A 33 24.65 -23.30 -1.78
CA ALA A 33 23.32 -22.71 -1.95
C ALA A 33 23.00 -21.71 -0.83
N GLU A 34 23.30 -22.05 0.42
CA GLU A 34 23.09 -21.16 1.57
C GLU A 34 23.94 -19.88 1.48
N LYS A 35 25.20 -20.00 1.05
CA LYS A 35 26.06 -18.82 0.79
C LYS A 35 25.50 -17.94 -0.33
N ALA A 36 24.94 -18.51 -1.39
CA ALA A 36 24.32 -17.74 -2.47
C ALA A 36 23.11 -16.94 -1.95
N VAL A 37 22.26 -17.55 -1.14
CA VAL A 37 21.12 -16.86 -0.48
C VAL A 37 21.61 -15.70 0.39
N GLN A 38 22.66 -15.90 1.20
CA GLN A 38 23.22 -14.85 2.05
C GLN A 38 23.77 -13.67 1.24
N LEU A 39 24.40 -13.94 0.08
CA LEU A 39 24.86 -12.87 -0.82
C LEU A 39 23.69 -12.04 -1.36
N VAL A 40 22.61 -12.70 -1.82
CA VAL A 40 21.40 -12.02 -2.31
C VAL A 40 20.78 -11.15 -1.22
N GLN A 41 20.67 -11.67 0.01
CA GLN A 41 20.16 -10.90 1.16
C GLN A 41 21.04 -9.68 1.46
N ARG A 42 22.37 -9.86 1.46
CA ARG A 42 23.31 -8.77 1.71
C ARG A 42 23.20 -7.67 0.66
N ASP A 43 23.04 -8.04 -0.60
CA ASP A 43 22.88 -7.09 -1.70
C ASP A 43 21.55 -6.34 -1.63
N ALA A 44 20.47 -7.01 -1.20
CA ALA A 44 19.19 -6.37 -0.92
C ALA A 44 19.28 -5.37 0.25
N PHE A 45 19.98 -5.74 1.32
CA PHE A 45 20.19 -4.87 2.49
C PHE A 45 21.03 -3.65 2.13
N ALA A 46 22.08 -3.83 1.32
CA ALA A 46 22.90 -2.73 0.83
C ALA A 46 22.06 -1.73 0.02
N ALA A 47 21.16 -2.20 -0.84
CA ALA A 47 20.29 -1.34 -1.63
C ALA A 47 19.28 -0.56 -0.79
N VAL A 48 18.76 -1.15 0.29
CA VAL A 48 17.90 -0.43 1.24
C VAL A 48 18.70 0.67 1.94
N ARG A 49 19.92 0.39 2.40
CA ARG A 49 20.78 1.41 3.04
C ARG A 49 21.14 2.55 2.09
N GLU A 50 21.31 2.24 0.80
CA GLU A 50 21.57 3.24 -0.23
C GLU A 50 20.35 4.15 -0.48
N LYS A 51 19.15 3.56 -0.61
CA LYS A 51 17.91 4.29 -0.90
C LYS A 51 17.34 5.02 0.32
N TYR A 52 17.46 4.42 1.51
CA TYR A 52 16.92 4.90 2.78
C TYR A 52 18.03 4.95 3.84
N PRO A 53 18.91 5.97 3.84
CA PRO A 53 20.07 6.03 4.73
C PRO A 53 19.74 6.03 6.23
N GLN A 54 18.52 6.44 6.59
CA GLN A 54 18.05 6.49 7.98
C GLN A 54 17.31 5.23 8.43
N THR A 55 17.11 4.26 7.51
CA THR A 55 16.38 3.03 7.79
C THR A 55 17.36 1.87 7.92
N ASN A 56 17.28 1.13 9.03
CA ASN A 56 17.99 -0.13 9.15
C ASN A 56 17.21 -1.25 8.42
N PRO A 57 17.81 -1.99 7.48
CA PRO A 57 17.14 -3.12 6.82
C PRO A 57 16.58 -4.16 7.79
N ASP A 58 17.20 -4.34 8.96
CA ASP A 58 16.70 -5.26 9.98
C ASP A 58 15.33 -4.83 10.54
N ASP A 59 15.04 -3.52 10.59
CA ASP A 59 13.75 -2.99 11.03
C ASP A 59 12.66 -3.30 10.00
N VAL A 60 13.00 -3.25 8.70
CA VAL A 60 12.10 -3.68 7.61
C VAL A 60 11.74 -5.15 7.78
N VAL A 61 12.72 -6.00 8.08
CA VAL A 61 12.50 -7.43 8.33
C VAL A 61 11.65 -7.65 9.58
N ALA A 62 11.96 -6.97 10.68
CA ALA A 62 11.21 -7.09 11.93
C ALA A 62 9.74 -6.67 11.77
N PHE A 63 9.50 -5.54 11.10
CA PHE A 63 8.16 -5.05 10.77
C PHE A 63 7.36 -6.08 9.98
N HIS A 64 7.91 -6.58 8.88
CA HIS A 64 7.19 -7.54 8.03
C HIS A 64 7.00 -8.87 8.75
N ARG A 65 7.96 -9.33 9.54
CA ARG A 65 7.80 -10.53 10.37
C ARG A 65 6.61 -10.42 11.32
N GLN A 66 6.38 -9.24 11.89
CA GLN A 66 5.30 -9.01 12.84
C GLN A 66 3.94 -8.81 12.16
N TYR A 67 3.89 -8.05 11.06
CA TYR A 67 2.63 -7.55 10.49
C TYR A 67 2.25 -8.17 9.15
N ALA A 68 3.22 -8.69 8.38
CA ALA A 68 2.99 -9.36 7.09
C ALA A 68 4.01 -10.49 6.84
N PRO A 69 4.02 -11.54 7.70
CA PRO A 69 4.99 -12.62 7.60
C PRO A 69 4.91 -13.35 6.26
N ASP A 70 3.74 -13.29 5.64
CA ASP A 70 3.39 -13.90 4.37
C ASP A 70 4.15 -13.27 3.19
N LEU A 71 4.48 -11.97 3.27
CA LEU A 71 5.32 -11.23 2.32
C LEU A 71 6.80 -11.49 2.57
N LEU A 72 7.21 -11.61 3.83
CA LEU A 72 8.61 -11.94 4.17
C LEU A 72 8.97 -13.34 3.70
N ALA A 73 8.08 -14.32 3.88
CA ALA A 73 8.27 -15.68 3.38
C ALA A 73 8.39 -15.72 1.84
N GLU A 74 7.65 -14.86 1.14
CA GLU A 74 7.75 -14.70 -0.31
C GLU A 74 9.13 -14.15 -0.73
N TRP A 75 9.67 -13.19 0.01
CA TRP A 75 11.03 -12.71 -0.21
C TRP A 75 12.08 -13.81 0.03
N GLU A 76 11.98 -14.54 1.14
CA GLU A 76 12.88 -15.65 1.47
C GLU A 76 12.83 -16.78 0.42
N ARG A 77 11.66 -17.00 -0.19
CA ARG A 77 11.50 -17.91 -1.33
C ARG A 77 12.24 -17.38 -2.56
N ARG A 78 12.05 -16.10 -2.91
CA ARG A 78 12.77 -15.46 -4.04
C ARG A 78 14.27 -15.43 -3.86
N CYS A 79 14.78 -15.28 -2.64
CA CYS A 79 16.22 -15.37 -2.40
C CYS A 79 16.81 -16.74 -2.79
N ARG A 80 16.00 -17.80 -2.76
CA ARG A 80 16.39 -19.16 -3.16
C ARG A 80 16.18 -19.43 -4.65
N GLU A 81 15.11 -18.87 -5.23
CA GLU A 81 14.64 -19.21 -6.58
C GLU A 81 15.06 -18.17 -7.65
N GLU A 82 15.09 -16.89 -7.30
CA GLU A 82 15.20 -15.76 -8.24
C GLU A 82 15.99 -14.57 -7.64
N ALA A 83 17.32 -14.70 -7.59
CA ALA A 83 18.22 -13.71 -6.97
C ALA A 83 17.98 -12.25 -7.41
N THR A 84 17.77 -12.01 -8.72
CA THR A 84 17.56 -10.67 -9.26
C THR A 84 16.21 -10.07 -8.84
N SER A 85 15.15 -10.88 -8.76
CA SER A 85 13.81 -10.41 -8.38
C SER A 85 13.69 -10.21 -6.87
N ALA A 86 14.46 -10.96 -6.07
CA ALA A 86 14.50 -10.85 -4.62
C ALA A 86 14.92 -9.46 -4.14
N LYS A 87 15.93 -8.86 -4.78
CA LYS A 87 16.40 -7.50 -4.47
C LYS A 87 15.31 -6.45 -4.68
N ALA A 88 14.68 -6.46 -5.86
CA ALA A 88 13.62 -5.52 -6.20
C ALA A 88 12.40 -5.69 -5.28
N TYR A 89 12.07 -6.93 -4.95
CA TYR A 89 10.98 -7.23 -4.02
C TYR A 89 11.26 -6.73 -2.60
N PHE A 90 12.49 -6.89 -2.10
CA PHE A 90 12.85 -6.34 -0.78
C PHE A 90 12.81 -4.80 -0.74
N LEU A 91 13.19 -4.13 -1.82
CA LEU A 91 13.03 -2.69 -1.94
C LEU A 91 11.55 -2.29 -1.88
N LEU A 92 10.65 -3.04 -2.50
CA LEU A 92 9.21 -2.76 -2.36
C LEU A 92 8.73 -2.89 -0.91
N LEU A 93 9.23 -3.88 -0.16
CA LEU A 93 8.93 -4.01 1.27
C LEU A 93 9.50 -2.82 2.07
N ALA A 94 10.71 -2.36 1.75
CA ALA A 94 11.30 -1.19 2.37
C ALA A 94 10.52 0.10 2.05
N ASP A 95 10.02 0.25 0.82
CA ASP A 95 9.18 1.38 0.42
C ASP A 95 7.88 1.42 1.23
N ASN A 96 7.23 0.27 1.39
CA ASN A 96 6.03 0.15 2.22
C ASN A 96 6.33 0.46 3.70
N PHE A 97 7.41 -0.11 4.25
CA PHE A 97 7.85 0.18 5.61
C PHE A 97 8.09 1.67 5.81
N ALA A 98 8.87 2.32 4.95
CA ALA A 98 9.21 3.73 5.07
C ALA A 98 7.97 4.63 4.98
N ALA A 99 7.03 4.31 4.08
CA ALA A 99 5.77 5.05 3.96
C ALA A 99 4.93 4.99 5.24
N ILE A 100 4.91 3.85 5.92
CA ILE A 100 4.18 3.67 7.17
C ILE A 100 4.96 4.26 8.36
N ASP A 101 6.28 4.06 8.43
CA ASP A 101 7.13 4.46 9.55
C ASP A 101 7.12 5.97 9.81
N VAL A 102 7.04 6.79 8.75
CA VAL A 102 6.92 8.26 8.85
C VAL A 102 5.68 8.66 9.66
N LEU A 103 4.58 7.93 9.50
CA LEU A 103 3.31 8.21 10.19
C LEU A 103 3.41 7.95 11.68
N ARG A 104 4.35 7.12 12.15
CA ARG A 104 4.45 6.73 13.56
C ARG A 104 4.55 7.94 14.51
N LYS A 105 5.21 9.01 14.06
CA LYS A 105 5.34 10.26 14.85
C LYS A 105 4.34 11.32 14.43
N ASP A 106 4.08 11.44 13.12
CA ASP A 106 3.30 12.55 12.57
C ASP A 106 1.79 12.33 12.75
N ASP A 107 1.33 11.08 12.64
CA ASP A 107 -0.06 10.67 12.79
C ASP A 107 -0.16 9.23 13.34
N PRO A 108 -0.10 9.05 14.67
CA PRO A 108 -0.11 7.72 15.30
C PRO A 108 -1.38 6.91 15.01
N ASP A 109 -2.52 7.57 14.87
CA ASP A 109 -3.80 6.90 14.58
C ASP A 109 -3.79 6.33 13.16
N GLU A 110 -3.27 7.11 12.21
CA GLU A 110 -3.03 6.66 10.84
C GLU A 110 -2.01 5.52 10.77
N TYR A 111 -0.92 5.61 11.53
CA TYR A 111 0.06 4.55 11.63
C TYR A 111 -0.59 3.24 12.08
N GLU A 112 -1.31 3.26 13.20
CA GLU A 112 -2.02 2.07 13.71
C GLU A 112 -3.00 1.51 12.67
N ARG A 113 -3.68 2.38 11.93
CA ARG A 113 -4.59 1.98 10.86
C ARG A 113 -3.86 1.21 9.76
N GLN A 114 -2.75 1.75 9.25
CA GLN A 114 -1.95 1.10 8.21
C GLN A 114 -1.42 -0.26 8.69
N ILE A 115 -1.01 -0.36 9.96
CA ILE A 115 -0.61 -1.64 10.56
C ILE A 115 -1.76 -2.66 10.54
N ARG A 116 -2.96 -2.27 10.99
CA ARG A 116 -4.13 -3.16 11.01
C ARG A 116 -4.53 -3.59 9.59
N GLN A 117 -4.45 -2.68 8.62
CA GLN A 117 -4.66 -2.99 7.22
C GLN A 117 -3.65 -4.04 6.73
N GLN A 118 -2.36 -3.82 6.97
CA GLN A 118 -1.30 -4.74 6.58
C GLN A 118 -1.50 -6.16 7.15
N GLN A 119 -1.91 -6.25 8.42
CA GLN A 119 -2.25 -7.52 9.07
C GLN A 119 -3.45 -8.20 8.42
N THR A 120 -4.51 -7.44 8.12
CA THR A 120 -5.73 -7.95 7.47
C THR A 120 -5.40 -8.50 6.09
N GLU A 121 -4.64 -7.76 5.29
CA GLU A 121 -4.23 -8.21 3.96
C GLU A 121 -3.33 -9.46 4.01
N SER A 122 -2.43 -9.54 4.98
CA SER A 122 -1.62 -10.74 5.25
C SER A 122 -2.49 -11.95 5.57
N GLN A 123 -3.49 -11.79 6.44
CA GLN A 123 -4.46 -12.84 6.78
C GLN A 123 -5.25 -13.28 5.54
N VAL A 124 -5.75 -12.34 4.73
CA VAL A 124 -6.46 -12.63 3.46
C VAL A 124 -5.58 -13.46 2.51
N ARG A 125 -4.31 -13.06 2.31
CA ARG A 125 -3.38 -13.81 1.45
C ARG A 125 -3.07 -15.19 2.01
N SER A 126 -2.88 -15.31 3.32
CA SER A 126 -2.63 -16.60 3.99
C SER A 126 -3.81 -17.56 3.84
N LEU A 127 -5.03 -17.12 4.19
CA LEU A 127 -6.25 -17.91 4.04
C LEU A 127 -6.48 -18.31 2.58
N SER A 128 -6.27 -17.40 1.63
CA SER A 128 -6.41 -17.70 0.20
C SER A 128 -5.46 -18.81 -0.24
N ARG A 129 -4.19 -18.77 0.18
CA ARG A 129 -3.20 -19.83 -0.10
C ARG A 129 -3.59 -21.15 0.53
N GLN A 130 -4.08 -21.16 1.77
CA GLN A 130 -4.55 -22.37 2.44
C GLN A 130 -5.75 -23.00 1.71
N ILE A 131 -6.72 -22.18 1.29
CA ILE A 131 -7.88 -22.64 0.50
C ILE A 131 -7.44 -23.24 -0.84
N GLN A 132 -6.47 -22.63 -1.51
CA GLN A 132 -5.91 -23.14 -2.77
C GLN A 132 -5.15 -24.46 -2.56
N ALA A 133 -4.34 -24.56 -1.51
CA ALA A 133 -3.60 -25.79 -1.19
C ALA A 133 -4.54 -26.98 -0.91
N LEU A 134 -5.67 -26.74 -0.25
CA LEU A 134 -6.71 -27.76 -0.04
C LEU A 134 -7.52 -28.10 -1.29
N ALA A 135 -7.47 -27.26 -2.33
CA ALA A 135 -8.15 -27.51 -3.61
C ALA A 135 -7.30 -28.32 -4.59
N VAL A 136 -5.96 -28.15 -4.56
CA VAL A 136 -5.01 -28.83 -5.46
C VAL A 136 -4.73 -30.27 -5.05
N LYS A 137 -4.85 -30.59 -3.75
CA LYS A 137 -4.74 -31.97 -3.27
C LYS A 137 -5.99 -32.75 -3.70
N GLU A 138 -6.03 -33.27 -4.92
CA GLU A 138 -6.91 -34.39 -5.27
C GLU A 138 -6.25 -35.68 -4.76
N GLY A 139 -6.84 -36.35 -3.77
CA GLY A 139 -6.25 -37.59 -3.27
C GLY A 139 -7.06 -38.30 -2.17
N ASP A 140 -7.40 -39.55 -2.50
CA ASP A 140 -7.89 -40.68 -1.69
C ASP A 140 -9.11 -40.50 -0.76
N GLY A 141 -10.12 -41.34 -1.01
CA GLY A 141 -11.49 -41.22 -0.50
C GLY A 141 -11.69 -41.36 1.01
N ALA A 142 -10.62 -41.45 1.81
CA ALA A 142 -10.70 -41.53 3.27
C ALA A 142 -10.67 -40.13 3.93
N ASP A 143 -9.85 -39.20 3.43
CA ASP A 143 -9.66 -37.85 4.04
C ASP A 143 -10.46 -36.74 3.33
N GLU A 144 -11.18 -37.10 2.27
CA GLU A 144 -11.99 -36.20 1.46
C GLU A 144 -13.03 -35.38 2.26
N PRO A 145 -13.85 -35.96 3.17
CA PRO A 145 -14.87 -35.18 3.88
C PRO A 145 -14.27 -34.15 4.84
N ASP A 146 -13.22 -34.52 5.59
CA ASP A 146 -12.55 -33.61 6.53
C ASP A 146 -11.83 -32.47 5.79
N ARG A 147 -11.22 -32.77 4.65
CA ARG A 147 -10.62 -31.74 3.77
C ARG A 147 -11.66 -30.76 3.25
N LEU A 148 -12.83 -31.24 2.83
CA LEU A 148 -13.92 -30.40 2.35
C LEU A 148 -14.49 -29.51 3.46
N LEU A 149 -14.68 -30.05 4.67
CA LEU A 149 -15.12 -29.28 5.83
C LEU A 149 -14.10 -28.20 6.22
N ALA A 150 -12.81 -28.54 6.28
CA ALA A 150 -11.75 -27.58 6.55
C ALA A 150 -11.73 -26.45 5.50
N ARG A 151 -11.87 -26.80 4.22
CA ARG A 151 -11.94 -25.83 3.12
C ARG A 151 -13.16 -24.91 3.22
N GLN A 152 -14.33 -25.44 3.58
CA GLN A 152 -15.54 -24.63 3.79
C GLN A 152 -15.38 -23.66 4.97
N ARG A 153 -14.80 -24.14 6.09
CA ARG A 153 -14.51 -23.29 7.24
C ARG A 153 -13.61 -22.12 6.88
N LEU A 154 -12.50 -22.38 6.18
CA LEU A 154 -11.59 -21.31 5.74
C LEU A 154 -12.24 -20.34 4.76
N LYS A 155 -13.14 -20.81 3.89
CA LYS A 155 -13.92 -19.93 3.00
C LYS A 155 -14.86 -19.00 3.77
N LEU A 156 -15.52 -19.49 4.82
CA LEU A 156 -16.38 -18.67 5.67
C LEU A 156 -15.58 -17.65 6.47
N GLU A 157 -14.42 -18.05 6.98
CA GLU A 157 -13.48 -17.15 7.67
C GLU A 157 -12.97 -16.05 6.74
N LEU A 158 -12.54 -16.40 5.53
CA LEU A 158 -12.13 -15.43 4.51
C LEU A 158 -13.27 -14.49 4.14
N LYS A 159 -14.49 -15.01 3.94
CA LYS A 159 -15.68 -14.20 3.67
C LYS A 159 -15.89 -13.16 4.78
N HIS A 160 -15.91 -13.60 6.04
CA HIS A 160 -16.12 -12.72 7.17
C HIS A 160 -15.03 -11.64 7.28
N LEU A 161 -13.76 -12.01 7.05
CA LEU A 161 -12.65 -11.07 7.07
C LEU A 161 -12.79 -10.01 5.96
N LEU A 162 -13.19 -10.42 4.76
CA LEU A 162 -13.41 -9.50 3.64
C LEU A 162 -14.59 -8.55 3.92
N GLU A 163 -15.72 -9.07 4.39
CA GLU A 163 -16.89 -8.25 4.78
C GLU A 163 -16.51 -7.23 5.85
N LYS A 164 -15.83 -7.67 6.92
CA LYS A 164 -15.34 -6.77 7.96
C LYS A 164 -14.42 -5.69 7.41
N SER A 165 -13.45 -6.06 6.56
CA SER A 165 -12.51 -5.11 5.98
C SER A 165 -13.20 -4.06 5.09
N PHE A 166 -14.24 -4.49 4.38
CA PHE A 166 -15.06 -3.64 3.53
C PHE A 166 -15.89 -2.65 4.37
N ASP A 167 -16.61 -3.15 5.38
CA ASP A 167 -17.44 -2.31 6.25
C ASP A 167 -16.60 -1.26 6.97
N GLU A 168 -15.42 -1.65 7.49
CA GLU A 168 -14.48 -0.72 8.10
C GLU A 168 -13.98 0.34 7.12
N ALA A 169 -13.67 -0.04 5.88
CA ALA A 169 -13.24 0.91 4.85
C ALA A 169 -14.38 1.88 4.46
N GLN A 170 -15.60 1.36 4.32
CA GLN A 170 -16.78 2.17 4.02
C GLN A 170 -17.08 3.15 5.15
N GLN A 171 -17.06 2.71 6.41
CA GLN A 171 -17.27 3.58 7.57
C GLN A 171 -16.23 4.71 7.62
N ARG A 172 -14.95 4.40 7.35
CA ARG A 172 -13.89 5.41 7.28
C ARG A 172 -14.13 6.43 6.17
N GLN A 173 -14.50 5.97 4.97
CA GLN A 173 -14.82 6.87 3.86
C GLN A 173 -15.97 7.83 4.23
N LEU A 174 -17.00 7.34 4.93
CA LEU A 174 -18.10 8.19 5.39
C LEU A 174 -17.64 9.22 6.43
N ILE A 175 -16.76 8.85 7.36
CA ILE A 175 -16.17 9.80 8.32
C ILE A 175 -15.39 10.90 7.59
N GLU A 176 -14.57 10.53 6.61
CA GLU A 176 -13.77 11.49 5.86
C GLU A 176 -14.64 12.42 5.00
N ILE A 177 -15.69 11.88 4.36
CA ILE A 177 -16.68 12.69 3.64
C ILE A 177 -17.31 13.72 4.58
N ASN A 178 -17.77 13.29 5.76
CA ASN A 178 -18.38 14.20 6.74
C ASN A 178 -17.41 15.29 7.21
N ARG A 179 -16.12 14.95 7.38
CA ARG A 179 -15.07 15.91 7.71
C ARG A 179 -14.89 16.93 6.58
N LEU A 180 -14.72 16.47 5.35
CA LEU A 180 -14.55 17.33 4.17
C LEU A 180 -15.77 18.23 3.95
N GLU A 181 -16.99 17.73 4.16
CA GLU A 181 -18.21 18.54 4.11
C GLU A 181 -18.25 19.62 5.20
N ALA A 182 -17.73 19.33 6.40
CA ALA A 182 -17.61 20.33 7.46
C ALA A 182 -16.56 21.40 7.10
N GLU A 183 -15.41 21.00 6.57
CA GLU A 183 -14.36 21.92 6.09
C GLU A 183 -14.88 22.82 4.96
N MET A 184 -15.60 22.25 3.98
CA MET A 184 -16.24 22.98 2.89
C MET A 184 -17.27 23.99 3.37
N ARG A 185 -18.12 23.62 4.35
CA ARG A 185 -19.07 24.56 4.97
C ARG A 185 -18.34 25.71 5.67
N ASN A 186 -17.24 25.43 6.36
CA ASN A 186 -16.44 26.47 7.02
C ASN A 186 -15.78 27.41 6.00
N LEU A 187 -15.21 26.88 4.91
CA LEU A 187 -14.65 27.70 3.84
C LEU A 187 -15.69 28.60 3.18
N ARG A 188 -16.91 28.08 2.97
CA ARG A 188 -18.02 28.87 2.44
C ARG A 188 -18.40 30.00 3.40
N ARG A 189 -18.52 29.72 4.70
CA ARG A 189 -18.76 30.73 5.73
C ARG A 189 -17.68 31.82 5.71
N LEU A 190 -16.40 31.45 5.63
CA LEU A 190 -15.30 32.41 5.54
C LEU A 190 -15.36 33.27 4.26
N ALA A 191 -15.78 32.69 3.15
CA ALA A 191 -15.98 33.44 1.90
C ALA A 191 -17.13 34.44 2.02
N ASP A 192 -18.26 34.03 2.61
CA ASP A 192 -19.41 34.90 2.85
C ASP A 192 -19.05 36.02 3.84
N GLU A 193 -18.30 35.74 4.90
CA GLU A 193 -17.78 36.74 5.84
C GLU A 193 -16.85 37.74 5.16
N ARG A 194 -15.98 37.28 4.26
CA ARG A 194 -15.12 38.16 3.47
C ARG A 194 -15.92 39.03 2.52
N ALA A 195 -16.96 38.48 1.89
CA ALA A 195 -17.85 39.23 1.00
C ALA A 195 -18.66 40.29 1.76
N ALA A 196 -19.21 39.94 2.92
CA ALA A 196 -19.90 40.88 3.80
C ALA A 196 -18.97 42.01 4.28
N ASN A 197 -17.71 41.69 4.59
CA ASN A 197 -16.70 42.66 5.00
C ASN A 197 -15.98 43.34 3.82
N ARG A 198 -16.46 43.18 2.58
CA ARG A 198 -15.77 43.69 1.38
C ARG A 198 -15.41 45.17 1.47
N ARG A 199 -16.36 46.02 1.88
CA ARG A 199 -16.14 47.48 1.96
C ARG A 199 -15.08 47.83 3.00
N LEU A 200 -15.10 47.19 4.16
CA LEU A 200 -14.09 47.36 5.20
C LEU A 200 -12.70 46.92 4.70
N ILE A 201 -12.60 45.73 4.12
CA ILE A 201 -11.35 45.16 3.61
C ILE A 201 -10.75 46.05 2.52
N LEU A 202 -11.56 46.45 1.54
CA LEU A 202 -11.13 47.35 0.47
C LEU A 202 -10.76 48.73 1.02
N GLY A 203 -11.52 49.26 1.98
CA GLY A 203 -11.24 50.54 2.60
C GLY A 203 -9.92 50.57 3.37
N GLN A 204 -9.65 49.54 4.18
CA GLN A 204 -8.36 49.38 4.85
C GLN A 204 -7.22 49.26 3.85
N ARG A 205 -7.39 48.45 2.79
CA ARG A 205 -6.38 48.27 1.74
C ARG A 205 -6.07 49.60 1.04
N PHE A 206 -7.09 50.38 0.70
CA PHE A 206 -6.93 51.68 0.06
C PHE A 206 -6.20 52.66 0.97
N TYR A 207 -6.63 52.80 2.22
CA TYR A 207 -5.98 53.67 3.20
C TYR A 207 -4.49 53.35 3.38
N ILE A 208 -4.12 52.07 3.46
CA ILE A 208 -2.71 51.65 3.54
C ILE A 208 -1.91 52.09 2.29
N LEU A 209 -2.53 52.09 1.11
CA LEU A 209 -1.86 52.39 -0.15
C LEU A 209 -1.81 53.89 -0.48
N THR A 210 -2.82 54.67 -0.08
CA THR A 210 -2.97 56.07 -0.48
C THR A 210 -2.79 57.05 0.67
N GLY A 211 -2.98 56.60 1.92
CA GLY A 211 -3.07 57.47 3.10
C GLY A 211 -4.43 58.15 3.27
N ASP A 212 -5.36 57.95 2.32
CA ASP A 212 -6.68 58.61 2.28
C ASP A 212 -7.82 57.64 2.63
N VAL A 213 -8.95 58.17 3.08
CA VAL A 213 -10.16 57.37 3.39
C VAL A 213 -10.84 56.91 2.10
N TRP A 214 -11.36 55.68 2.11
CA TRP A 214 -12.09 55.11 0.96
C TRP A 214 -13.24 56.02 0.53
N PRO A 215 -13.34 56.41 -0.76
CA PRO A 215 -14.41 57.27 -1.24
C PRO A 215 -15.75 56.55 -1.11
N GLU A 216 -16.69 57.15 -0.39
CA GLU A 216 -18.06 56.66 -0.35
C GLU A 216 -18.76 57.01 -1.68
N GLU A 217 -19.25 56.02 -2.40
CA GLU A 217 -20.13 56.26 -3.55
C GLU A 217 -21.42 56.93 -3.05
N HIS A 218 -21.57 58.23 -3.31
CA HIS A 218 -22.84 58.92 -3.16
C HIS A 218 -23.83 58.34 -4.18
N GLN A 219 -24.82 57.56 -3.72
CA GLN A 219 -25.97 57.16 -4.53
C GLN A 219 -26.74 58.41 -4.96
N HIS A 220 -26.42 58.92 -6.15
CA HIS A 220 -27.31 59.80 -6.91
C HIS A 220 -28.37 58.96 -7.62
N ASP A 221 -29.28 58.35 -6.86
CA ASP A 221 -30.59 57.96 -7.40
C ASP A 221 -31.55 59.12 -7.12
N GLN A 222 -31.50 60.16 -7.96
CA GLN A 222 -32.64 61.07 -8.11
C GLN A 222 -33.65 60.41 -9.06
N PRO A 223 -34.92 60.23 -8.67
CA PRO A 223 -35.96 59.88 -9.62
C PRO A 223 -36.12 61.05 -10.59
N ARG A 224 -35.98 60.79 -11.89
CA ARG A 224 -36.41 61.74 -12.92
C ARG A 224 -37.94 61.77 -12.93
N GLU A 225 -38.47 62.97 -12.77
CA GLU A 225 -39.89 63.33 -12.87
C GLU A 225 -40.54 62.85 -14.18
#